data_AF-A0A7L5PP06-F1
#
_entry.id   AF-A0A7L5PP06-F1
#
_cell.length_a   1.000
_cell.length_b   1.000
_cell.length_c   1.000
_cell.angle_alpha   90.00
_cell.angle_beta   90.00
_cell.angle_gamma   90.00
#
_symmetry.space_group_name_H-M   'P 1'
#
loop_
_entity.id
_entity.type
_entity.pdbx_description
1 polymer ?
#
loop_
_entity_poly.entity_id
_entity_poly.type
_entity_poly.pdbx_seq_one_letter_code
_entity_poly.pdbx_strand_id
1 'polypeptide(L)' 'IAIHTLAIRYANRTDVVDSIELVNKPSIPGGVQVSLLKEYYEDGYHIVRDIDSTVGVAISDASLP' A
#
# COMPACT_ATOMS: atom_id res chain seq x y z
N ILE A 1 -5.12 -9.14 4.45
CA ILE A 1 -4.32 -10.39 4.49
C ILE A 1 -3.04 -10.27 3.66
N ALA A 2 -3.11 -10.05 2.33
CA ALA A 2 -1.90 -10.02 1.49
C ALA A 2 -0.86 -8.97 1.92
N ILE A 3 -1.25 -7.70 2.10
CA ILE A 3 -0.35 -6.63 2.56
C ILE A 3 0.29 -6.95 3.91
N HIS A 4 -0.48 -7.43 4.87
CA HIS A 4 0.02 -7.83 6.18
C HIS A 4 1.11 -8.92 6.08
N THR A 5 0.89 -9.95 5.25
CA THR A 5 1.89 -11.00 5.02
C THR A 5 3.15 -10.47 4.34
N LEU A 6 3.00 -9.57 3.35
CA LEU A 6 4.15 -8.94 2.68
C LEU A 6 4.93 -8.04 3.64
N ALA A 7 4.25 -7.23 4.43
CA ALA A 7 4.86 -6.35 5.41
C ALA A 7 5.66 -7.15 6.45
N ILE A 8 5.09 -8.22 7.04
CA ILE A 8 5.80 -9.09 7.98
C ILE A 8 7.09 -9.67 7.36
N ARG A 9 7.04 -9.99 6.06
CA ARG A 9 8.16 -10.64 5.38
C ARG A 9 9.24 -9.65 4.93
N TYR A 10 8.87 -8.44 4.55
CA TYR A 10 9.73 -7.55 3.77
C TYR A 10 9.93 -6.16 4.37
N ALA A 11 9.05 -5.65 5.24
CA ALA A 11 9.14 -4.27 5.75
C ALA A 11 10.45 -4.01 6.51
N ASN A 12 10.93 -5.00 7.27
CA ASN A 12 12.14 -4.92 8.08
C ASN A 12 13.43 -5.19 7.28
N ARG A 13 13.34 -5.40 5.95
CA ARG A 13 14.48 -5.63 5.04
C ARG A 13 14.94 -4.32 4.41
N THR A 14 15.15 -3.30 5.24
CA THR A 14 15.35 -1.90 4.83
C THR A 14 16.69 -1.63 4.13
N ASP A 15 17.59 -2.61 4.12
CA ASP A 15 18.84 -2.59 3.34
C ASP A 15 18.62 -2.89 1.83
N VAL A 16 17.46 -3.45 1.47
CA VAL A 16 17.12 -3.83 0.09
C VAL A 16 15.74 -3.33 -0.34
N VAL A 17 14.76 -3.38 0.55
CA VAL A 17 13.37 -2.98 0.30
C VAL A 17 13.19 -1.53 0.73
N ASP A 18 13.04 -0.65 -0.25
CA ASP A 18 12.79 0.77 -0.02
C ASP A 18 11.30 1.04 0.29
N SER A 19 10.39 0.38 -0.42
CA SER A 19 8.95 0.59 -0.25
C SER A 19 8.10 -0.64 -0.62
N ILE A 20 6.85 -0.64 -0.14
CA ILE A 20 5.79 -1.58 -0.52
C ILE A 20 4.68 -0.80 -1.22
N GLU A 21 4.38 -1.14 -2.48
CA GLU A 21 3.21 -0.62 -3.20
C GLU A 21 1.96 -1.42 -2.80
N LEU A 22 0.93 -0.72 -2.32
CA LEU A 22 -0.27 -1.38 -1.79
C LEU A 22 -1.11 -2.04 -2.89
N VAL A 23 -1.29 -1.35 -4.02
CA VAL A 23 -1.95 -1.90 -5.21
C VAL A 23 -1.53 -1.11 -6.45
N ASN A 24 -1.17 -1.85 -7.50
CA ASN A 24 -0.79 -1.26 -8.79
C ASN A 24 -2.04 -0.96 -9.63
N LYS A 25 -2.13 0.28 -10.12
CA LYS A 25 -3.13 0.76 -11.10
C LYS A 25 -4.59 0.34 -10.80
N PRO A 26 -5.14 0.65 -9.62
CA PRO A 26 -6.60 0.64 -9.47
C PRO A 26 -7.22 1.63 -10.48
N SER A 27 -8.39 1.31 -11.03
CA SER A 27 -9.03 2.12 -12.07
C SER A 27 -10.33 2.72 -11.57
N ILE A 28 -10.29 4.00 -11.16
CA ILE A 28 -11.51 4.75 -10.83
C ILE A 28 -12.43 4.88 -12.05
N PRO A 29 -11.94 5.18 -13.27
CA PRO A 29 -12.77 5.12 -14.48
C PRO A 29 -13.35 3.73 -14.76
N GLY A 30 -12.65 2.67 -14.33
CA GLY A 30 -13.07 1.28 -14.43
C GLY A 30 -14.04 0.82 -13.33
N GLY A 31 -14.51 1.72 -12.46
CA GLY A 31 -15.52 1.43 -11.45
C GLY A 31 -15.00 1.20 -10.03
N VAL A 32 -13.70 1.39 -9.77
CA VAL A 32 -13.19 1.42 -8.39
C VAL A 32 -13.76 2.64 -7.66
N GLN A 33 -14.44 2.40 -6.55
CA GLN A 33 -15.01 3.47 -5.72
C GLN A 33 -13.91 4.19 -4.96
N VAL A 34 -13.88 5.53 -5.07
CA VAL A 34 -12.84 6.37 -4.47
C VAL A 34 -12.80 6.24 -2.94
N SER A 35 -13.96 6.18 -2.28
CA SER A 35 -14.03 6.04 -0.81
C SER A 35 -13.40 4.72 -0.34
N LEU A 36 -13.79 3.60 -0.94
CA LEU A 36 -13.26 2.29 -0.60
C LEU A 36 -11.75 2.16 -0.92
N LEU A 37 -11.29 2.81 -1.99
CA LEU A 37 -9.85 2.83 -2.31
C LEU A 37 -9.06 3.63 -1.27
N LYS A 38 -9.59 4.75 -0.79
CA LYS A 38 -8.97 5.52 0.29
C LYS A 38 -8.90 4.72 1.58
N GLU A 39 -9.99 4.06 1.97
CA GLU A 39 -10.01 3.15 3.12
C GLU A 39 -8.95 2.04 2.98
N TYR A 40 -8.87 1.42 1.80
CA TYR A 40 -7.85 0.42 1.51
C TYR A 40 -6.41 0.96 1.64
N TYR A 41 -6.15 2.19 1.18
CA TYR A 41 -4.83 2.82 1.34
C TYR A 41 -4.50 3.16 2.79
N GLU A 42 -5.46 3.66 3.56
CA GLU A 42 -5.29 3.94 5.00
C GLU A 42 -5.01 2.65 5.79
N ASP A 43 -5.78 1.59 5.54
CA ASP A 43 -5.57 0.29 6.18
C ASP A 43 -4.18 -0.29 5.84
N GLY A 44 -3.80 -0.26 4.56
CA GLY A 44 -2.51 -0.73 4.11
C GLY A 44 -1.34 0.08 4.68
N TYR A 45 -1.49 1.40 4.77
CA TYR A 45 -0.52 2.28 5.40
C TYR A 45 -0.31 1.91 6.87
N HIS A 46 -1.38 1.78 7.66
CA HIS A 46 -1.27 1.41 9.07
C HIS A 46 -0.62 0.03 9.25
N ILE A 47 -1.01 -0.97 8.45
CA ILE A 47 -0.42 -2.30 8.49
C ILE A 47 1.11 -2.26 8.30
N VAL A 48 1.59 -1.48 7.32
CA VAL A 48 3.04 -1.40 7.07
C VAL A 48 3.73 -0.64 8.21
N ARG A 49 3.16 0.47 8.67
CA ARG A 49 3.74 1.31 9.73
C ARG A 49 3.78 0.64 11.11
N ASP A 50 2.82 -0.22 11.41
CA ASP A 50 2.80 -1.00 12.64
C ASP A 50 3.94 -2.04 12.69
N ILE A 51 4.50 -2.42 11.53
CA ILE A 51 5.58 -3.41 11.42
C ILE A 51 6.95 -2.72 11.32
N ASP A 52 7.08 -1.71 10.47
CA ASP A 52 8.29 -0.89 10.36
C ASP A 52 7.94 0.56 9.97
N SER A 53 8.43 1.52 10.76
CA SER A 53 8.11 2.93 10.56
C SER A 53 8.99 3.63 9.51
N THR A 54 10.01 2.96 8.98
CA THR A 54 11.01 3.54 8.08
C THR A 54 10.84 3.11 6.62
N VAL A 55 10.25 1.95 6.36
CA VAL A 55 9.95 1.51 4.99
C VAL A 55 8.91 2.44 4.34
N GLY A 56 9.09 2.72 3.05
CA GLY A 56 8.15 3.50 2.26
C GLY A 56 6.84 2.76 2.03
N VAL A 57 5.75 3.52 1.93
CA VAL A 57 4.44 3.03 1.47
C VAL A 57 4.12 3.77 0.19
N ALA A 58 4.01 3.05 -0.92
CA ALA A 58 3.67 3.61 -2.21
C ALA A 58 2.18 3.38 -2.52
N ILE A 59 1.53 4.43 -3.02
CA ILE A 59 0.14 4.38 -3.48
C ILE A 59 0.07 4.83 -4.94
N SER A 60 -0.77 4.17 -5.72
CA SER A 60 -1.03 4.54 -7.11
C SER A 60 -1.98 5.73 -7.19
N ASP A 61 -1.80 6.58 -8.20
CA ASP A 61 -2.69 7.69 -8.56
C ASP A 61 -4.12 7.24 -8.97
N ALA A 62 -4.33 5.94 -9.10
CA ALA A 62 -5.61 5.33 -9.43
C ALA A 62 -6.22 5.77 -10.78
N SER A 63 -5.35 6.17 -11.73
CA SER A 63 -5.75 6.78 -13.02
C SER A 63 -6.56 8.07 -12.85
N LEU A 64 -6.35 8.80 -11.75
CA LEU A 64 -6.85 10.17 -11.61
C LEU A 64 -6.09 11.09 -12.59
N PRO A 65 -6.79 12.03 -13.24
CA PRO A 65 -6.16 13.03 -14.12
C PRO A 65 -5.33 14.06 -13.35
#